data_AF-A0A9C8ZRF0-F1
#
_entry.id   AF-A0A9C8ZRF0-F1
#
_cell.length_a   1.000
_cell.length_b   1.000
_cell.length_c   1.000
_cell.angle_alpha   90.00
_cell.angle_beta   90.00
_cell.angle_gamma   90.00
#
_symmetry.space_group_name_H-M   'P 1'
#
loop_
_entity.id
_entity.type
_entity.pdbx_description
1 polymer ?
#
loop_
_entity_poly.entity_id
_entity_poly.type
_entity_poly.pdbx_seq_one_letter_code
_entity_poly.pdbx_strand_id
1 'polypeptide(L)'
;MAKKSTQPRLTRKRLPRAQREARMQRMVLVGTLVVAAAVIGVIAFAFINEWYLIPRRAIATVNGEKITVAEFQERVLFDYYLQTGGQPLPAGMDASFFGQMTLDAMIEEIIIRQKAAEMGIEVSEEEVEAEMQRLFGYYADGTAPTSTSTPTPAGPTSTPTLTPTFVYTLTPTPSPTLEPGVTPTATPTITPTPSEPPTITPTLPPPPTREPMTEEDYNQALSGLLGGVSEFAGISEERARELIKDYARTQLLRERLMEALNLEADQTKIVVHAAHILVETEEEAQAILDRIEAGEEFEKL
;
A
#
# COMPACT_ATOMS: atom_id res chain seq x y z
N MET A 1 -100.47 3.70 73.91
CA MET A 1 -100.02 3.13 72.63
C MET A 1 -98.73 3.83 72.21
N ALA A 2 -97.62 3.09 72.17
CA ALA A 2 -96.29 3.59 71.83
C ALA A 2 -96.07 3.52 70.31
N LYS A 3 -95.55 4.59 69.70
CA LYS A 3 -95.09 4.56 68.30
C LYS A 3 -93.56 4.45 68.28
N LYS A 4 -93.09 3.29 67.83
CA LYS A 4 -91.69 2.85 67.80
C LYS A 4 -90.92 3.51 66.65
N SER A 5 -89.62 3.69 66.87
CA SER A 5 -88.62 4.36 66.03
C SER A 5 -88.41 3.74 64.64
N THR A 6 -88.03 4.57 63.67
CA THR A 6 -87.30 4.15 62.48
C THR A 6 -86.08 5.04 62.30
N GLN A 7 -84.91 4.58 62.73
CA GLN A 7 -83.63 5.21 62.40
C GLN A 7 -83.30 4.92 60.92
N PRO A 8 -82.87 5.92 60.12
CA PRO A 8 -82.49 5.67 58.74
C PRO A 8 -81.18 4.88 58.69
N ARG A 9 -81.21 3.72 58.02
CA ARG A 9 -80.03 2.90 57.71
C ARG A 9 -79.06 3.70 56.82
N LEU A 10 -77.85 3.93 57.30
CA LEU A 10 -76.74 4.46 56.50
C LEU A 10 -76.41 3.48 55.38
N THR A 11 -76.75 3.83 54.14
CA THR A 11 -76.45 3.03 52.96
C THR A 11 -75.01 3.26 52.49
N ARG A 12 -74.34 2.17 52.14
CA ARG A 12 -72.93 2.11 51.71
C ARG A 12 -72.67 3.14 50.59
N LYS A 13 -71.71 4.03 50.86
CA LYS A 13 -71.25 5.15 50.02
C LYS A 13 -71.14 4.75 48.53
N ARG A 14 -72.14 5.11 47.72
CA ARG A 14 -72.08 4.99 46.25
C ARG A 14 -71.23 6.15 45.74
N LEU A 15 -70.00 5.89 45.33
CA LEU A 15 -69.20 6.92 44.64
C LEU A 15 -69.95 7.35 43.36
N PRO A 16 -70.16 8.66 43.14
CA PRO A 16 -70.86 9.18 41.97
C PRO A 16 -70.12 8.80 40.69
N ARG A 17 -70.86 8.47 39.62
CA ARG A 17 -70.30 7.98 38.33
C ARG A 17 -69.15 8.85 37.80
N ALA A 18 -69.25 10.17 37.96
CA ALA A 18 -68.21 11.14 37.61
C ALA A 18 -66.84 10.88 38.27
N GLN A 19 -66.78 10.39 39.52
CA GLN A 19 -65.50 10.09 40.18
C GLN A 19 -64.83 8.82 39.63
N ARG A 20 -65.61 7.88 39.07
CA ARG A 20 -65.06 6.67 38.42
C ARG A 20 -64.51 7.02 37.03
N GLU A 21 -65.24 7.86 36.29
CA GLU A 21 -64.83 8.36 34.98
C GLU A 21 -63.55 9.20 35.08
N ALA A 22 -63.43 10.10 36.06
CA ALA A 22 -62.21 10.88 36.27
C ALA A 22 -60.98 10.03 36.63
N ARG A 23 -61.17 8.92 37.38
CA ARG A 23 -60.09 7.97 37.67
C ARG A 23 -59.68 7.18 36.43
N MET A 24 -60.65 6.72 35.65
CA MET A 24 -60.40 5.97 34.42
C MET A 24 -59.71 6.87 33.38
N GLN A 25 -60.16 8.12 33.23
CA GLN A 25 -59.53 9.13 32.36
C GLN A 25 -58.09 9.44 32.79
N ARG A 26 -57.82 9.59 34.10
CA ARG A 26 -56.44 9.78 34.60
C ARG A 26 -55.56 8.56 34.36
N MET A 27 -56.08 7.35 34.58
CA MET A 27 -55.32 6.12 34.32
C MET A 27 -55.02 5.94 32.83
N VAL A 28 -55.99 6.23 31.96
CA VAL A 28 -55.79 6.22 30.50
C VAL A 28 -54.75 7.27 30.11
N LEU A 29 -54.84 8.51 30.60
CA LEU A 29 -53.89 9.58 30.30
C LEU A 29 -52.47 9.24 30.78
N VAL A 30 -52.33 8.72 32.00
CA VAL A 30 -51.03 8.26 32.53
C VAL A 30 -50.50 7.10 31.69
N GLY A 31 -51.34 6.14 31.33
CA GLY A 31 -50.98 5.03 30.44
C GLY A 31 -50.47 5.53 29.08
N THR A 32 -51.18 6.47 28.45
CA THR A 32 -50.76 7.09 27.19
C THR A 32 -49.44 7.84 27.33
N LEU A 33 -49.23 8.58 28.41
CA LEU A 33 -47.96 9.28 28.66
C LEU A 33 -46.79 8.31 28.87
N VAL A 34 -47.02 7.19 29.57
CA VAL A 34 -46.00 6.16 29.76
C VAL A 34 -45.62 5.52 28.43
N VAL A 35 -46.61 5.19 27.59
CA VAL A 35 -46.35 4.65 26.25
C VAL A 35 -45.63 5.68 25.38
N ALA A 36 -46.06 6.94 25.38
CA ALA A 36 -45.39 8.02 24.64
C ALA A 36 -43.94 8.21 25.10
N ALA A 37 -43.68 8.20 26.42
CA ALA A 37 -42.34 8.30 26.98
C ALA A 37 -41.47 7.10 26.60
N ALA A 38 -42.04 5.88 26.60
CA ALA A 38 -41.31 4.69 26.15
C ALA A 38 -40.93 4.77 24.67
N VAL A 39 -41.83 5.25 23.81
CA VAL A 39 -41.55 5.46 22.38
C VAL A 39 -40.44 6.50 22.19
N ILE A 40 -40.51 7.63 22.89
CA ILE A 40 -39.46 8.66 22.85
C ILE A 40 -38.13 8.08 23.37
N GLY A 41 -38.16 7.27 24.42
CA GLY A 41 -36.97 6.60 24.96
C GLY A 41 -36.30 5.66 23.97
N VAL A 42 -37.08 4.87 23.22
CA VAL A 42 -36.55 4.00 22.16
C VAL A 42 -35.94 4.81 21.01
N ILE A 43 -36.60 5.90 20.61
CA ILE A 43 -36.06 6.79 19.56
C ILE A 43 -34.76 7.43 20.04
N ALA A 44 -34.73 8.00 21.25
CA ALA A 44 -33.54 8.58 21.84
C ALA A 44 -32.41 7.56 21.95
N PHE A 45 -32.72 6.33 22.37
CA PHE A 45 -31.74 5.24 22.41
C PHE A 45 -31.20 4.89 21.03
N ALA A 46 -32.06 4.79 20.01
CA ALA A 46 -31.61 4.54 18.63
C ALA A 46 -30.67 5.65 18.13
N PHE A 47 -31.01 6.92 18.38
CA PHE A 47 -30.13 8.05 18.06
C PHE A 47 -28.79 7.99 18.80
N ILE A 48 -28.79 7.75 20.12
CA ILE A 48 -27.56 7.63 20.91
C ILE A 48 -26.70 6.45 20.42
N ASN A 49 -27.34 5.33 20.10
CA ASN A 49 -26.66 4.14 19.64
C ASN A 49 -25.97 4.38 18.29
N GLU A 50 -26.68 4.96 17.34
CA GLU A 50 -26.18 5.23 15.99
C GLU A 50 -25.11 6.34 15.97
N TRP A 51 -25.35 7.45 16.67
CA TRP A 51 -24.45 8.60 16.61
C TRP A 51 -23.26 8.52 17.57
N TYR A 52 -23.33 7.70 18.62
CA TYR A 52 -22.31 7.74 19.68
C TYR A 52 -21.71 6.37 20.00
N LEU A 53 -22.52 5.33 20.11
CA LEU A 53 -22.02 4.01 20.53
C LEU A 53 -21.36 3.24 19.40
N ILE A 54 -21.94 3.24 18.19
CA ILE A 54 -21.37 2.54 17.03
C ILE A 54 -20.05 3.18 16.55
N PRO A 55 -19.96 4.52 16.34
CA PRO A 55 -18.76 5.14 15.80
C PRO A 55 -17.54 4.98 16.72
N ARG A 56 -17.76 4.92 18.05
CA ARG A 56 -16.72 4.80 19.07
C ARG A 56 -16.34 3.36 19.42
N ARG A 57 -16.97 2.38 18.78
CA ARG A 57 -16.63 0.98 19.01
C ARG A 57 -15.25 0.70 18.44
N ALA A 58 -14.40 0.02 19.21
CA ALA A 58 -13.08 -0.39 18.72
C ALA A 58 -13.22 -1.59 17.78
N ILE A 59 -12.60 -1.50 16.61
CA ILE A 59 -12.48 -2.63 15.66
C ILE A 59 -11.17 -3.38 15.83
N ALA A 60 -10.13 -2.68 16.26
CA ALA A 60 -8.80 -3.23 16.53
C ALA A 60 -8.19 -2.53 17.75
N THR A 61 -7.21 -3.18 18.38
CA THR A 61 -6.46 -2.62 19.49
C THR A 61 -5.00 -3.01 19.34
N VAL A 62 -4.12 -2.02 19.35
CA VAL A 62 -2.67 -2.17 19.14
C VAL A 62 -1.97 -1.64 20.38
N ASN A 63 -1.41 -2.56 21.19
CA ASN A 63 -0.72 -2.24 22.46
C ASN A 63 -1.52 -1.31 23.41
N GLY A 64 -2.86 -1.39 23.39
CA GLY A 64 -3.75 -0.59 24.22
C GLY A 64 -4.35 0.64 23.55
N GLU A 65 -3.83 1.07 22.40
CA GLU A 65 -4.43 2.10 21.54
C GLU A 65 -5.54 1.47 20.69
N LYS A 66 -6.73 2.09 20.68
CA LYS A 66 -7.90 1.55 19.99
C LYS A 66 -8.08 2.26 18.66
N ILE A 67 -8.33 1.48 17.61
CA ILE A 67 -8.81 2.01 16.33
C ILE A 67 -10.34 1.92 16.36
N THR A 68 -11.01 3.07 16.28
CA THR A 68 -12.48 3.13 16.28
C THR A 68 -13.08 2.92 14.89
N VAL A 69 -14.37 2.55 14.83
CA VAL A 69 -15.11 2.43 13.56
C VAL A 69 -15.08 3.74 12.78
N ALA A 70 -15.27 4.87 13.46
CA ALA A 70 -15.28 6.20 12.82
C ALA A 70 -13.95 6.52 12.14
N GLU A 71 -12.83 6.42 12.87
CA GLU A 71 -11.49 6.68 12.35
C GLU A 71 -11.15 5.75 11.18
N PHE A 72 -11.52 4.48 11.28
CA PHE A 72 -11.31 3.53 10.22
C PHE A 72 -12.10 3.88 8.95
N GLN A 73 -13.38 4.22 9.08
CA GLN A 73 -14.20 4.61 7.93
C GLN A 73 -13.67 5.88 7.25
N GLU A 74 -13.31 6.89 8.04
CA GLU A 74 -12.67 8.12 7.53
C GLU A 74 -11.40 7.79 6.75
N ARG A 75 -10.52 6.97 7.35
CA ARG A 75 -9.24 6.60 6.73
C ARG A 75 -9.42 5.77 5.46
N VAL A 76 -10.37 4.83 5.43
CA VAL A 76 -10.64 4.01 4.24
C VAL A 76 -11.10 4.89 3.08
N LEU A 77 -12.02 5.82 3.33
CA LEU A 77 -12.51 6.72 2.30
C LEU A 77 -11.44 7.70 1.82
N PHE A 78 -10.60 8.18 2.75
CA PHE A 78 -9.44 9.01 2.43
C PHE A 78 -8.43 8.26 1.55
N ASP A 79 -7.96 7.08 1.98
CA ASP A 79 -6.99 6.27 1.24
C ASP A 79 -7.55 5.84 -0.13
N TYR A 80 -8.85 5.48 -0.16
CA TYR A 80 -9.55 5.16 -1.40
C TYR A 80 -9.55 6.35 -2.36
N TYR A 81 -9.86 7.55 -1.88
CA TYR A 81 -9.84 8.74 -2.71
C TYR A 81 -8.43 9.04 -3.22
N LEU A 82 -7.40 8.94 -2.37
CA LEU A 82 -6.01 9.15 -2.80
C LEU A 82 -5.59 8.18 -3.90
N GLN A 83 -6.05 6.93 -3.84
CA GLN A 83 -5.65 5.90 -4.80
C GLN A 83 -6.48 5.90 -6.09
N THR A 84 -7.75 6.32 -6.03
CA THR A 84 -8.70 6.19 -7.16
C THR A 84 -9.22 7.53 -7.69
N GLY A 85 -8.98 8.65 -6.99
CA GLY A 85 -9.63 9.93 -7.27
C GLY A 85 -11.15 9.90 -7.08
N GLY A 86 -11.67 8.96 -6.27
CA GLY A 86 -13.10 8.74 -6.08
C GLY A 86 -13.79 8.00 -7.24
N GLN A 87 -13.03 7.47 -8.20
CA GLN A 87 -13.60 6.64 -9.27
C GLN A 87 -14.17 5.34 -8.70
N PRO A 88 -15.24 4.77 -9.30
CA PRO A 88 -15.81 3.52 -8.83
C PRO A 88 -14.84 2.36 -9.01
N LEU A 89 -14.93 1.37 -8.11
CA LEU A 89 -14.13 0.16 -8.19
C LEU A 89 -14.31 -0.57 -9.53
N PRO A 90 -13.23 -1.06 -10.14
CA PRO A 90 -13.32 -1.96 -11.29
C PRO A 90 -14.15 -3.20 -10.95
N ALA A 91 -14.89 -3.70 -11.94
CA ALA A 91 -15.68 -4.91 -11.77
C ALA A 91 -14.81 -6.10 -11.32
N GLY A 92 -15.18 -6.73 -10.20
CA GLY A 92 -14.46 -7.86 -9.61
C GLY A 92 -13.49 -7.50 -8.48
N MET A 93 -13.31 -6.21 -8.16
CA MET A 93 -12.56 -5.77 -6.98
C MET A 93 -13.50 -5.59 -5.78
N ASP A 94 -13.19 -6.24 -4.66
CA ASP A 94 -13.97 -6.13 -3.42
C ASP A 94 -13.57 -4.87 -2.64
N ALA A 95 -14.55 -4.12 -2.13
CA ALA A 95 -14.32 -2.98 -1.25
C ALA A 95 -13.60 -3.37 0.06
N SER A 96 -13.70 -4.63 0.48
CA SER A 96 -12.98 -5.14 1.64
C SER A 96 -11.46 -5.07 1.48
N PHE A 97 -10.94 -5.07 0.25
CA PHE A 97 -9.52 -4.95 -0.03
C PHE A 97 -8.95 -3.63 0.52
N PHE A 98 -9.61 -2.51 0.23
CA PHE A 98 -9.22 -1.20 0.74
C PHE A 98 -9.40 -1.14 2.26
N GLY A 99 -10.46 -1.74 2.79
CA GLY A 99 -10.66 -1.86 4.23
C GLY A 99 -9.50 -2.57 4.94
N GLN A 100 -9.02 -3.69 4.40
CA GLN A 100 -7.89 -4.41 4.97
C GLN A 100 -6.58 -3.63 4.84
N MET A 101 -6.29 -3.10 3.64
CA MET A 101 -5.09 -2.32 3.39
C MET A 101 -4.99 -1.10 4.32
N THR A 102 -6.09 -0.37 4.51
CA THR A 102 -6.15 0.76 5.44
C THR A 102 -5.99 0.30 6.89
N LEU A 103 -6.65 -0.78 7.30
CA LEU A 103 -6.51 -1.26 8.68
C LEU A 103 -5.06 -1.64 8.99
N ASP A 104 -4.41 -2.35 8.08
CA ASP A 104 -3.00 -2.73 8.21
C ASP A 104 -2.10 -1.49 8.29
N ALA A 105 -2.34 -0.49 7.44
CA ALA A 105 -1.61 0.78 7.46
C ALA A 105 -1.82 1.55 8.79
N MET A 106 -3.04 1.59 9.33
CA MET A 106 -3.33 2.23 10.62
C MET A 106 -2.63 1.50 11.77
N ILE A 107 -2.59 0.16 11.73
CA ILE A 107 -1.88 -0.65 12.72
C ILE A 107 -0.38 -0.36 12.65
N GLU A 108 0.21 -0.39 11.46
CA GLU A 108 1.62 -0.10 11.26
C GLU A 108 1.99 1.31 11.74
N GLU A 109 1.17 2.30 11.43
CA GLU A 109 1.33 3.68 11.88
C GLU A 109 1.37 3.78 13.41
N ILE A 110 0.45 3.12 14.11
CA ILE A 110 0.44 3.08 15.58
C ILE A 110 1.74 2.45 16.10
N ILE A 111 2.19 1.33 15.50
CA ILE A 111 3.42 0.65 15.90
C ILE A 111 4.63 1.55 15.70
N ILE A 112 4.72 2.25 14.56
CA ILE A 112 5.80 3.19 14.26
C ILE A 112 5.80 4.34 15.27
N ARG A 113 4.65 4.97 15.52
CA ARG A 113 4.51 6.06 16.51
C ARG A 113 4.92 5.61 17.90
N GLN A 114 4.47 4.44 18.34
CA GLN A 114 4.82 3.88 19.65
C GLN A 114 6.32 3.59 19.76
N LYS A 115 6.92 2.98 18.72
CA LYS A 115 8.35 2.65 18.74
C LYS A 115 9.21 3.89 18.67
N ALA A 116 8.85 4.86 17.83
CA ALA A 116 9.54 6.14 17.75
C ALA A 116 9.50 6.88 19.09
N ALA A 117 8.34 6.93 19.75
CA ALA A 117 8.20 7.52 21.08
C ALA A 117 9.02 6.78 22.14
N GLU A 118 9.07 5.45 22.10
CA GLU A 118 9.91 4.63 23.00
C GLU A 118 11.41 4.95 22.83
N MET A 119 11.85 5.24 21.62
CA MET A 119 13.24 5.61 21.31
C MET A 119 13.52 7.11 21.39
N GLY A 120 12.53 7.92 21.80
CA GLY A 120 12.67 9.38 21.91
C GLY A 120 12.84 10.09 20.55
N ILE A 121 12.36 9.50 19.47
CA ILE A 121 12.34 10.11 18.13
C ILE A 121 11.08 10.97 18.03
N GLU A 122 11.29 12.28 17.92
CA GLU A 122 10.23 13.26 17.71
C GLU A 122 10.38 13.89 16.31
N VAL A 123 9.28 14.42 15.78
CA VAL A 123 9.21 15.14 14.50
C VAL A 123 8.49 16.46 14.75
N SER A 124 9.08 17.56 14.30
CA SER A 124 8.50 18.89 14.46
C SER A 124 7.44 19.19 13.41
N GLU A 125 6.52 20.11 13.70
CA GLU A 125 5.47 20.51 12.74
C GLU A 125 6.03 21.16 11.47
N GLU A 126 7.17 21.84 11.57
CA GLU A 126 7.86 22.43 10.42
C GLU A 126 8.39 21.34 9.48
N GLU A 127 8.95 20.25 10.02
CA GLU A 127 9.40 19.09 9.24
C GLU A 127 8.22 18.37 8.59
N VAL A 128 7.09 18.25 9.30
CA VAL A 128 5.86 17.66 8.73
C VAL A 128 5.33 18.51 7.57
N GLU A 129 5.34 19.83 7.69
CA GLU A 129 4.89 20.72 6.63
C GLU A 129 5.84 20.66 5.42
N ALA A 130 7.15 20.66 5.65
CA ALA A 130 8.15 20.50 4.58
C ALA A 130 8.02 19.15 3.88
N GLU A 131 7.79 18.07 4.62
CA GLU A 131 7.57 16.74 4.03
C GLU A 131 6.23 16.68 3.27
N MET A 132 5.18 17.30 3.79
CA MET A 132 3.92 17.43 3.06
C MET A 132 4.12 18.17 1.74
N GLN A 133 4.88 19.25 1.71
CA GLN A 133 5.24 19.95 0.47
C GLN A 133 6.02 19.04 -0.49
N ARG A 134 7.00 18.30 0.04
CA ARG A 134 7.82 17.34 -0.71
C ARG A 134 7.00 16.25 -1.38
N LEU A 135 5.96 15.74 -0.70
CA LEU A 135 5.05 14.74 -1.26
C LEU A 135 4.33 15.23 -2.53
N PHE A 136 4.08 16.54 -2.64
CA PHE A 136 3.51 17.15 -3.85
C PHE A 136 4.58 17.58 -4.87
N GLY A 137 5.87 17.43 -4.55
CA GLY A 137 6.98 17.86 -5.40
C GLY A 137 7.29 19.36 -5.32
N TYR A 138 6.78 20.06 -4.29
CA TYR A 138 7.15 21.42 -3.96
C TYR A 138 8.30 21.43 -2.95
N TYR A 139 9.32 22.24 -3.22
CA TYR A 139 10.51 22.37 -2.37
C TYR A 139 10.72 23.85 -2.05
N ALA A 140 10.18 24.32 -0.92
CA ALA A 140 10.28 25.72 -0.52
C ALA A 140 11.73 26.21 -0.44
N ASP A 141 12.66 25.35 -0.02
CA ASP A 141 14.09 25.66 0.12
C ASP A 141 14.88 25.49 -1.19
N GLY A 142 14.22 25.15 -2.31
CA GLY A 142 14.87 24.91 -3.60
C GLY A 142 15.73 23.63 -3.66
N THR A 143 15.64 22.77 -2.65
CA THR A 143 16.39 21.50 -2.51
C THR A 143 15.83 20.36 -3.34
N ALA A 144 15.17 20.66 -4.46
CA ALA A 144 14.64 19.64 -5.36
C ALA A 144 15.75 18.62 -5.66
N PRO A 145 15.49 17.30 -5.47
CA PRO A 145 16.52 16.29 -5.66
C PRO A 145 16.99 16.39 -7.10
N THR A 146 18.23 16.86 -7.28
CA THR A 146 18.89 16.74 -8.57
C THR A 146 18.98 15.25 -8.81
N SER A 147 18.40 14.76 -9.91
CA SER A 147 18.50 13.36 -10.31
C SER A 147 19.98 13.00 -10.38
N THR A 148 20.51 12.44 -9.30
CA THR A 148 21.84 11.87 -9.29
C THR A 148 21.67 10.62 -10.12
N SER A 149 22.14 10.66 -11.38
CA SER A 149 22.24 9.47 -12.19
C SER A 149 22.92 8.42 -11.31
N THR A 150 22.22 7.34 -11.00
CA THR A 150 22.83 6.18 -10.35
C THR A 150 24.15 5.95 -11.07
N PRO A 151 25.31 6.03 -10.40
CA PRO A 151 26.56 5.70 -11.07
C PRO A 151 26.35 4.31 -11.63
N THR A 152 26.33 4.19 -12.96
CA THR A 152 26.42 2.90 -13.62
C THR A 152 27.57 2.21 -12.93
N PRO A 153 27.38 1.04 -12.29
CA PRO A 153 28.48 0.34 -11.67
C PRO A 153 29.55 0.23 -12.73
N ALA A 154 30.68 0.92 -12.52
CA ALA A 154 31.88 0.71 -13.30
C ALA A 154 32.39 -0.66 -12.86
N GLY A 155 31.69 -1.72 -13.28
CA GLY A 155 32.28 -3.03 -13.38
C GLY A 155 33.54 -2.90 -14.23
N PRO A 156 34.54 -3.76 -14.03
CA PRO A 156 35.72 -3.75 -14.88
C PRO A 156 35.22 -3.74 -16.32
N THR A 157 35.56 -2.67 -17.04
CA THR A 157 35.37 -2.65 -18.49
C THR A 157 36.32 -3.71 -19.01
N SER A 158 35.87 -4.97 -19.06
CA SER A 158 36.49 -5.96 -19.91
C SER A 158 36.28 -5.41 -21.31
N THR A 159 37.27 -4.67 -21.82
CA THR A 159 37.41 -4.51 -23.25
C THR A 159 37.43 -5.93 -23.80
N PRO A 160 36.40 -6.41 -24.52
CA PRO A 160 36.50 -7.71 -25.14
C PRO A 160 37.61 -7.56 -26.18
N THR A 161 38.81 -8.01 -25.84
CA THR A 161 39.85 -8.25 -26.84
C THR A 161 39.38 -9.49 -27.57
N LEU A 162 38.52 -9.28 -28.57
CA LEU A 162 38.14 -10.31 -29.53
C LEU A 162 39.41 -10.66 -30.29
N THR A 163 40.14 -11.64 -29.77
CA THR A 163 41.04 -12.42 -30.62
C THR A 163 40.10 -13.17 -31.56
N PRO A 164 40.13 -12.91 -32.88
CA PRO A 164 39.20 -13.55 -33.81
C PRO A 164 39.46 -15.06 -33.81
N THR A 165 38.61 -15.81 -33.11
CA THR A 165 38.57 -17.27 -33.23
C THR A 165 37.96 -17.58 -34.59
N PHE A 166 38.81 -17.95 -35.54
CA PHE A 166 38.39 -18.48 -36.83
C PHE A 166 37.59 -19.78 -36.60
N VAL A 167 36.32 -19.78 -37.00
CA VAL A 167 35.51 -21.00 -37.05
C VAL A 167 35.88 -21.74 -38.35
N TYR A 168 36.55 -22.89 -38.22
CA TYR A 168 36.86 -23.75 -39.36
C TYR A 168 35.66 -24.67 -39.64
N THR A 169 34.82 -24.29 -40.59
CA THR A 169 33.84 -25.23 -41.16
C THR A 169 34.52 -26.03 -42.27
N LEU A 170 34.91 -27.27 -41.98
CA LEU A 170 35.31 -28.23 -43.01
C LEU A 170 34.04 -28.74 -43.70
N THR A 171 33.77 -28.26 -44.91
CA THR A 171 32.75 -28.85 -45.78
C THR A 171 33.37 -30.02 -46.54
N PRO A 172 33.02 -31.29 -46.25
CA PRO A 172 33.54 -32.41 -47.04
C PRO A 172 32.88 -32.42 -48.42
N THR A 173 33.67 -32.14 -49.46
CA THR A 173 33.27 -32.36 -50.86
C THR A 173 33.45 -33.84 -51.21
N PRO A 174 32.42 -34.55 -51.70
CA PRO A 174 32.61 -35.94 -52.14
C PRO A 174 33.39 -35.99 -53.45
N SER A 175 34.44 -36.83 -53.51
CA SER A 175 35.18 -37.14 -54.73
C SER A 175 34.62 -38.39 -55.41
N PRO A 176 34.40 -38.41 -56.74
CA PRO A 176 34.27 -39.64 -57.50
C PRO A 176 35.63 -40.33 -57.67
N THR A 177 35.60 -41.66 -57.76
CA THR A 177 36.75 -42.57 -57.86
C THR A 177 37.06 -42.94 -59.32
N LEU A 178 38.36 -43.05 -59.64
CA LEU A 178 39.05 -44.08 -60.47
C LEU A 178 40.05 -43.48 -61.51
N GLU A 179 41.34 -43.36 -61.15
CA GLU A 179 42.53 -43.87 -61.87
C GLU A 179 43.83 -43.48 -61.14
N PRO A 180 44.94 -44.25 -61.27
CA PRO A 180 46.15 -44.05 -60.47
C PRO A 180 47.19 -43.20 -61.22
N GLY A 181 47.76 -42.19 -60.54
CA GLY A 181 49.10 -41.72 -60.87
C GLY A 181 49.30 -40.22 -61.10
N VAL A 182 48.98 -39.38 -60.12
CA VAL A 182 49.78 -38.21 -59.73
C VAL A 182 49.28 -37.78 -58.36
N THR A 183 50.18 -37.39 -57.45
CA THR A 183 49.80 -36.77 -56.17
C THR A 183 49.27 -35.35 -56.43
N PRO A 184 47.98 -35.02 -56.24
CA PRO A 184 47.54 -33.63 -56.23
C PRO A 184 47.90 -33.01 -54.88
N THR A 185 48.81 -32.04 -54.89
CA THR A 185 48.99 -31.11 -53.77
C THR A 185 47.81 -30.15 -53.77
N ALA A 186 46.89 -30.29 -52.81
CA ALA A 186 45.81 -29.34 -52.60
C ALA A 186 46.36 -28.10 -51.87
N THR A 187 46.41 -26.96 -52.57
CA THR A 187 46.66 -25.67 -51.93
C THR A 187 45.33 -25.11 -51.44
N PRO A 188 45.13 -24.87 -50.13
CA PRO A 188 43.93 -24.21 -49.65
C PRO A 188 43.95 -22.73 -50.07
N THR A 189 42.93 -22.30 -50.83
CA THR A 189 42.70 -20.89 -51.11
C THR A 189 41.85 -20.30 -49.98
N ILE A 190 42.45 -19.37 -49.24
CA ILE A 190 41.80 -18.58 -48.18
C ILE A 190 41.16 -17.34 -48.82
N THR A 191 39.83 -17.24 -48.75
CA THR A 191 39.09 -16.01 -49.09
C THR A 191 38.54 -15.43 -47.79
N PRO A 192 38.97 -14.23 -47.34
CA PRO A 192 38.39 -13.60 -46.17
C PRO A 192 37.01 -13.02 -46.50
N THR A 193 35.98 -13.44 -45.77
CA THR A 193 34.68 -12.77 -45.75
C THR A 193 34.80 -11.53 -44.85
N PRO A 194 34.48 -10.31 -45.33
CA PRO A 194 34.48 -9.13 -44.47
C PRO A 194 33.39 -9.23 -43.39
N SER A 195 33.78 -9.04 -42.14
CA SER A 195 32.88 -8.91 -40.99
C SER A 195 32.35 -7.47 -40.93
N GLU A 196 31.04 -7.29 -40.73
CA GLU A 196 30.42 -5.96 -40.62
C GLU A 196 31.00 -5.17 -39.43
N PRO A 197 31.22 -3.85 -39.57
CA PRO A 197 31.71 -3.01 -38.49
C PRO A 197 30.71 -2.93 -37.32
N PRO A 198 31.17 -2.70 -36.08
CA PRO A 198 30.30 -2.62 -34.92
C PRO A 198 29.31 -1.46 -35.06
N THR A 199 28.02 -1.76 -34.86
CA THR A 199 26.97 -0.75 -34.74
C THR A 199 27.13 -0.02 -33.42
N ILE A 200 27.55 1.25 -33.45
CA ILE A 200 27.54 2.15 -32.30
C ILE A 200 26.08 2.45 -31.93
N THR A 201 25.61 1.95 -30.79
CA THR A 201 24.30 2.33 -30.24
C THR A 201 24.39 3.77 -29.73
N PRO A 202 23.58 4.73 -30.24
CA PRO A 202 23.59 6.09 -29.72
C PRO A 202 23.12 6.09 -28.26
N THR A 203 23.94 6.65 -27.37
CA THR A 203 23.53 6.96 -26.00
C THR A 203 22.46 8.05 -26.05
N LEU A 204 21.22 7.71 -25.66
CA LEU A 204 20.15 8.68 -25.55
C LEU A 204 20.53 9.75 -24.51
N PRO A 205 20.26 11.05 -24.76
CA PRO A 205 20.46 12.09 -23.76
C PRO A 205 19.62 11.78 -22.50
N PRO A 206 20.08 12.18 -21.31
CA PRO A 206 19.31 11.99 -20.10
C PRO A 206 17.92 12.63 -20.25
N PRO A 207 16.86 12.02 -19.70
CA PRO A 207 15.52 12.60 -19.75
C PRO A 207 15.53 14.00 -19.13
N PRO A 208 14.69 14.93 -19.61
CA PRO A 208 14.63 16.28 -19.06
C PRO A 208 14.34 16.23 -17.55
N THR A 209 15.15 16.96 -16.77
CA THR A 209 14.92 17.19 -15.34
C THR A 209 13.59 17.90 -15.17
N ARG A 210 12.64 17.31 -14.42
CA ARG A 210 11.36 17.97 -14.11
C ARG A 210 11.63 19.28 -13.37
N GLU A 211 11.04 20.36 -13.83
CA GLU A 211 11.04 21.64 -13.09
C GLU A 211 10.32 21.43 -11.75
N PRO A 212 10.86 21.94 -10.63
CA PRO A 212 10.19 21.85 -9.34
C PRO A 212 8.84 22.55 -9.39
N MET A 213 7.83 22.01 -8.70
CA MET A 213 6.50 22.60 -8.68
C MET A 213 6.56 24.02 -8.10
N THR A 214 5.74 24.95 -8.59
CA THR A 214 5.67 26.30 -8.02
C THR A 214 4.80 26.33 -6.75
N GLU A 215 4.91 27.38 -5.94
CA GLU A 215 4.07 27.55 -4.73
C GLU A 215 2.58 27.71 -5.09
N GLU A 216 2.28 28.39 -6.20
CA GLU A 216 0.90 28.57 -6.66
C GLU A 216 0.30 27.24 -7.12
N ASP A 217 1.05 26.47 -7.90
CA ASP A 217 0.65 25.11 -8.32
C ASP A 217 0.45 24.19 -7.11
N TYR A 218 1.32 24.30 -6.09
CA TYR A 218 1.18 23.59 -4.83
C TYR A 218 -0.13 23.90 -4.12
N ASN A 219 -0.40 25.19 -3.91
CA ASN A 219 -1.62 25.62 -3.21
C ASN A 219 -2.87 25.18 -3.98
N GLN A 220 -2.85 25.25 -5.31
CA GLN A 220 -3.94 24.78 -6.15
C GLN A 220 -4.13 23.25 -6.03
N ALA A 221 -3.05 22.48 -6.17
CA ALA A 221 -3.09 21.02 -6.08
C ALA A 221 -3.59 20.56 -4.69
N LEU A 222 -3.08 21.18 -3.63
CA LEU A 222 -3.51 20.90 -2.26
C LEU A 222 -4.99 21.25 -2.07
N SER A 223 -5.44 22.44 -2.46
CA SER A 223 -6.85 22.81 -2.32
C SER A 223 -7.79 21.88 -3.10
N GLY A 224 -7.38 21.45 -4.29
CA GLY A 224 -8.16 20.54 -5.12
C GLY A 224 -8.28 19.16 -4.46
N LEU A 225 -7.18 18.66 -3.90
CA LEU A 225 -7.18 17.42 -3.14
C LEU A 225 -8.08 17.51 -1.91
N LEU A 226 -7.93 18.57 -1.10
CA LEU A 226 -8.71 18.77 0.12
C LEU A 226 -10.21 18.86 -0.18
N GLY A 227 -10.59 19.64 -1.19
CA GLY A 227 -11.99 19.77 -1.61
C GLY A 227 -12.55 18.46 -2.13
N GLY A 228 -11.79 17.73 -2.95
CA GLY A 228 -12.22 16.44 -3.50
C GLY A 228 -12.38 15.34 -2.44
N VAL A 229 -11.44 15.25 -1.51
CA VAL A 229 -11.55 14.37 -0.34
C VAL A 229 -12.75 14.76 0.52
N SER A 230 -12.94 16.06 0.78
CA SER A 230 -14.03 16.56 1.60
C SER A 230 -15.39 16.21 1.00
N GLU A 231 -15.56 16.40 -0.31
CA GLU A 231 -16.78 16.05 -1.04
C GLU A 231 -17.02 14.54 -1.03
N PHE A 232 -15.98 13.73 -1.25
CA PHE A 232 -16.11 12.27 -1.35
C PHE A 232 -16.31 11.58 0.00
N ALA A 233 -15.46 11.88 0.98
CA ALA A 233 -15.42 11.21 2.28
C ALA A 233 -16.35 11.87 3.32
N GLY A 234 -16.89 13.05 3.04
CA GLY A 234 -17.77 13.78 3.97
C GLY A 234 -17.05 14.33 5.22
N ILE A 235 -15.73 14.46 5.16
CA ILE A 235 -14.90 15.05 6.21
C ILE A 235 -14.61 16.53 5.91
N SER A 236 -14.25 17.32 6.92
CA SER A 236 -13.82 18.72 6.68
C SER A 236 -12.48 18.77 5.93
N GLU A 237 -12.23 19.85 5.18
CA GLU A 237 -10.93 20.10 4.56
C GLU A 237 -9.80 20.18 5.60
N GLU A 238 -10.09 20.69 6.80
CA GLU A 238 -9.16 20.70 7.92
C GLU A 238 -8.78 19.27 8.33
N ARG A 239 -9.77 18.39 8.46
CA ARG A 239 -9.54 16.98 8.78
C ARG A 239 -8.77 16.26 7.68
N ALA A 240 -9.10 16.51 6.42
CA ALA A 240 -8.36 15.97 5.28
C ALA A 240 -6.89 16.43 5.29
N ARG A 241 -6.63 17.70 5.62
CA ARG A 241 -5.27 18.24 5.77
C ARG A 241 -4.53 17.55 6.91
N GLU A 242 -5.17 17.35 8.06
CA GLU A 242 -4.58 16.60 9.18
C GLU A 242 -4.18 15.18 8.77
N LEU A 243 -5.02 14.46 8.02
CA LEU A 243 -4.69 13.11 7.55
C LEU A 243 -3.46 13.09 6.62
N ILE A 244 -3.33 14.10 5.75
CA ILE A 244 -2.12 14.24 4.91
C ILE A 244 -0.88 14.51 5.78
N LYS A 245 -1.01 15.36 6.80
CA LYS A 245 0.06 15.63 7.77
C LYS A 245 0.43 14.39 8.58
N ASP A 246 -0.55 13.59 9.01
CA ASP A 246 -0.30 12.34 9.73
C ASP A 246 0.46 11.34 8.85
N TYR A 247 0.14 11.26 7.55
CA TYR A 247 0.90 10.46 6.59
C TYR A 247 2.35 10.96 6.47
N ALA A 248 2.57 12.28 6.30
CA ALA A 248 3.89 12.88 6.24
C ALA A 248 4.71 12.63 7.54
N ARG A 249 4.09 12.83 8.70
CA ARG A 249 4.69 12.55 10.01
C ARG A 249 5.10 11.08 10.13
N THR A 250 4.25 10.16 9.69
CA THR A 250 4.53 8.73 9.73
C THR A 250 5.71 8.35 8.83
N GLN A 251 5.86 8.97 7.66
CA GLN A 251 7.02 8.75 6.79
C GLN A 251 8.32 9.22 7.46
N LEU A 252 8.32 10.41 8.06
CA LEU A 252 9.47 10.93 8.79
C LEU A 252 9.85 10.06 9.98
N LEU A 253 8.84 9.62 10.76
CA LEU A 253 9.06 8.71 11.88
C LEU A 253 9.62 7.38 11.40
N ARG A 254 9.10 6.82 10.30
CA ARG A 254 9.61 5.56 9.72
C ARG A 254 11.07 5.72 9.29
N GLU A 255 11.42 6.79 8.58
CA GLU A 255 12.80 7.03 8.14
C GLU A 255 13.77 7.13 9.32
N ARG A 256 13.47 8.00 10.30
CA ARG A 256 14.28 8.15 11.51
C ARG A 256 14.35 6.86 12.32
N LEU A 257 13.26 6.10 12.38
CA LEU A 257 13.22 4.81 13.05
C LEU A 257 14.17 3.82 12.37
N MET A 258 14.16 3.73 11.04
CA MET A 258 15.02 2.82 10.29
C MET A 258 16.50 3.23 10.41
N GLU A 259 16.79 4.52 10.40
CA GLU A 259 18.14 5.05 10.64
C GLU A 259 18.61 4.74 12.07
N ALA A 260 17.78 5.02 13.08
CA ALA A 260 18.11 4.78 14.48
C ALA A 260 18.26 3.30 14.83
N LEU A 261 17.46 2.43 14.19
CA LEU A 261 17.57 0.99 14.35
C LEU A 261 18.85 0.42 13.72
N ASN A 262 19.58 1.23 12.92
CA ASN A 262 20.83 0.89 12.25
C ASN A 262 20.84 -0.58 11.80
N LEU A 263 19.78 -0.98 11.09
CA LEU A 263 19.71 -2.29 10.47
C LEU A 263 20.79 -2.27 9.37
N GLU A 264 22.03 -2.54 9.75
CA GLU A 264 23.01 -3.17 8.88
C GLU A 264 22.40 -4.49 8.47
N ALA A 265 21.44 -4.42 7.55
CA ALA A 265 21.04 -5.55 6.75
C ALA A 265 22.36 -6.00 6.13
N ASP A 266 22.84 -7.15 6.59
CA ASP A 266 24.01 -7.79 6.04
C ASP A 266 23.72 -8.00 4.54
N GLN A 267 24.12 -7.03 3.72
CA GLN A 267 23.88 -7.02 2.29
C GLN A 267 24.71 -8.11 1.61
N THR A 268 25.54 -8.84 2.38
CA THR A 268 26.22 -10.07 1.95
C THR A 268 25.30 -11.28 2.07
N LYS A 269 24.06 -11.18 1.57
CA LYS A 269 23.26 -12.37 1.31
C LYS A 269 23.90 -13.09 0.12
N ILE A 270 24.33 -14.34 0.32
CA ILE A 270 24.90 -15.20 -0.72
C ILE A 270 23.96 -15.23 -1.93
N VAL A 271 24.37 -14.58 -3.02
CA VAL A 271 23.71 -14.68 -4.32
C VAL A 271 24.22 -15.96 -4.96
N VAL A 272 23.32 -16.88 -5.32
CA VAL A 272 23.72 -18.10 -6.03
C VAL A 272 24.26 -17.68 -7.41
N HIS A 273 25.56 -17.83 -7.64
CA HIS A 273 26.15 -17.72 -8.97
C HIS A 273 25.81 -18.99 -9.75
N ALA A 274 24.83 -18.90 -10.66
CA ALA A 274 24.50 -19.99 -11.59
C ALA A 274 25.39 -19.89 -12.84
N ALA A 275 26.09 -20.97 -13.17
CA ALA A 275 26.82 -21.13 -14.43
C ALA A 275 26.36 -22.43 -15.11
N HIS A 276 26.34 -22.47 -16.45
CA HIS A 276 25.96 -23.66 -17.22
C HIS A 276 27.00 -23.96 -18.30
N ILE A 277 27.18 -25.24 -18.61
CA ILE A 277 27.99 -25.72 -19.74
C ILE A 277 27.01 -26.25 -20.78
N LEU A 278 27.09 -25.73 -22.01
CA LEU A 278 26.27 -26.17 -23.14
C LEU A 278 27.11 -27.05 -24.06
N VAL A 279 26.62 -28.25 -24.35
CA VAL A 279 27.27 -29.22 -25.26
C VAL A 279 26.29 -29.72 -26.31
N GLU A 280 26.81 -30.19 -27.44
CA GLU A 280 25.99 -30.60 -28.58
C GLU A 280 25.35 -31.98 -28.40
N THR A 281 25.88 -32.82 -27.49
CA THR A 281 25.44 -34.21 -27.33
C THR A 281 25.24 -34.61 -25.87
N GLU A 282 24.32 -35.54 -25.63
CA GLU A 282 24.01 -36.07 -24.28
C GLU A 282 25.21 -36.83 -23.68
N GLU A 283 25.97 -37.53 -24.52
CA GLU A 283 27.15 -38.30 -24.11
C GLU A 283 28.26 -37.38 -23.59
N GLU A 284 28.47 -36.23 -24.23
CA GLU A 284 29.42 -35.20 -23.78
C GLU A 284 28.95 -34.51 -22.50
N ALA A 285 27.64 -34.28 -22.37
CA ALA A 285 27.05 -33.70 -21.15
C ALA A 285 27.29 -34.63 -19.95
N GLN A 286 27.08 -35.93 -20.13
CA GLN A 286 27.26 -36.92 -19.09
C GLN A 286 28.74 -37.05 -18.69
N ALA A 287 29.66 -37.03 -19.66
CA ALA A 287 31.09 -37.06 -19.38
C ALA A 287 31.58 -35.84 -18.58
N ILE A 288 31.05 -34.65 -18.87
CA ILE A 288 31.35 -33.42 -18.12
C ILE A 288 30.74 -33.49 -16.72
N LEU A 289 29.51 -34.02 -16.59
CA LEU A 289 28.84 -34.18 -15.30
C LEU A 289 29.60 -35.13 -14.37
N ASP A 290 30.07 -36.27 -14.90
CA ASP A 290 30.87 -37.24 -14.14
C ASP A 290 32.20 -36.61 -13.65
N ARG A 291 32.80 -35.70 -14.43
CA ARG A 291 34.00 -34.94 -14.05
C ARG A 291 33.73 -33.91 -12.96
N ILE A 292 32.59 -33.22 -13.01
CA ILE A 292 32.14 -32.32 -11.94
C ILE A 292 31.90 -33.10 -10.64
N GLU A 293 31.23 -34.26 -10.72
CA GLU A 293 30.96 -35.12 -9.56
C GLU A 293 32.24 -35.73 -8.98
N ALA A 294 33.26 -35.96 -9.82
CA ALA A 294 34.60 -36.35 -9.40
C ALA A 294 35.42 -35.21 -8.74
N GLY A 295 34.88 -33.99 -8.70
CA GLY A 295 35.45 -32.83 -8.01
C GLY A 295 36.35 -31.96 -8.88
N GLU A 296 36.27 -32.06 -10.22
CA GLU A 296 36.97 -31.17 -11.12
C GLU A 296 36.36 -29.75 -11.10
N GLU A 297 37.20 -28.72 -11.15
CA GLU A 297 36.73 -27.33 -11.09
C GLU A 297 35.94 -26.96 -12.36
N PHE A 298 34.77 -26.35 -12.16
CA PHE A 298 33.85 -25.96 -13.23
C PHE A 298 34.49 -25.07 -14.32
N GLU A 299 35.50 -24.27 -13.98
CA GLU A 299 36.21 -23.39 -14.93
C GLU A 299 37.16 -24.14 -15.89
N LYS A 300 37.39 -25.44 -15.68
CA LYS A 300 38.33 -26.28 -16.45
C LYS A 300 37.64 -27.31 -17.36
N LEU A 301 36.32 -27.22 -17.48
CA LEU A 301 35.45 -28.12 -18.24
C LEU A 301 34.96 -27.44 -19.52
#